data_AF-A0A0N1KYU8-F1
#
_entry.id   AF-A0A0N1KYU8-F1
#
_cell.length_a   1.000
_cell.length_b   1.000
_cell.length_c   1.000
_cell.angle_alpha   90.00
_cell.angle_beta   90.00
_cell.angle_gamma   90.00
#
_symmetry.space_group_name_H-M   'P 1'
#
loop_
_entity.id
_entity.type
_entity.pdbx_description
1 polymer ?
#
loop_
_entity_poly.entity_id
_entity_poly.type
_entity_poly.pdbx_seq_one_letter_code
_entity_poly.pdbx_strand_id
1 'polypeptide(L)'
;MLLTTAQAAREVFGVSERKFQQLRGQPWMPSPVVLGPRLVRWVRGELEQAAVNIPRNQPLPEPMQLLRGKVERLKRVGAAAGQPSVT
;
A
#
# COMPACT_ATOMS: atom_id res chain seq x y z
N MET A 1 -8.84 -24.19 -2.67
CA MET A 1 -8.63 -23.87 -4.10
C MET A 1 -7.18 -23.47 -4.31
N LEU A 2 -6.49 -24.07 -5.30
CA LEU A 2 -5.11 -23.72 -5.67
C LEU A 2 -5.12 -22.68 -6.80
N LEU A 3 -4.34 -21.61 -6.63
CA LEU A 3 -4.22 -20.52 -7.58
C LEU A 3 -2.84 -20.50 -8.23
N THR A 4 -2.78 -20.05 -9.48
CA THR A 4 -1.52 -19.64 -10.12
C THR A 4 -1.03 -18.30 -9.52
N THR A 5 0.24 -17.96 -9.72
CA THR A 5 0.80 -16.68 -9.29
C THR A 5 0.04 -15.49 -9.85
N ALA A 6 -0.31 -15.53 -11.14
CA ALA A 6 -1.08 -14.48 -11.80
C ALA A 6 -2.50 -14.33 -11.20
N GLN A 7 -3.18 -15.45 -10.93
CA GLN A 7 -4.51 -15.44 -10.29
C GLN A 7 -4.44 -14.92 -8.85
N ALA A 8 -3.47 -15.38 -8.05
CA ALA A 8 -3.26 -14.87 -6.69
C ALA A 8 -3.03 -13.35 -6.67
N ALA A 9 -2.17 -12.85 -7.58
CA ALA A 9 -1.87 -11.43 -7.70
C ALA A 9 -3.11 -10.59 -8.03
N ARG A 10 -3.90 -11.02 -9.02
CA ARG A 10 -5.06 -10.29 -9.51
C ARG A 10 -6.26 -10.39 -8.58
N GLU A 11 -6.59 -11.60 -8.13
CA GLU A 11 -7.86 -11.89 -7.48
C GLU A 11 -7.83 -11.66 -5.97
N VAL A 12 -6.69 -11.87 -5.31
CA VAL A 12 -6.59 -11.71 -3.85
C VAL A 12 -6.00 -10.35 -3.48
N PHE A 13 -4.93 -9.92 -4.16
CA PHE A 13 -4.21 -8.70 -3.80
C PHE A 13 -4.52 -7.49 -4.71
N GLY A 14 -5.14 -7.70 -5.87
CA GLY A 14 -5.44 -6.62 -6.82
C GLY A 14 -4.19 -5.91 -7.38
N VAL A 15 -3.06 -6.63 -7.49
CA VAL A 15 -1.78 -6.07 -7.97
C VAL A 15 -1.28 -6.78 -9.22
N SER A 16 -0.28 -6.20 -9.88
CA SER A 16 0.42 -6.86 -10.99
C SER A 16 1.22 -8.07 -10.50
N GLU A 17 1.39 -9.07 -11.38
CA GLU A 17 2.19 -10.26 -11.06
C GLU A 17 3.62 -9.91 -10.66
N ARG A 18 4.25 -8.92 -11.34
CA ARG A 18 5.57 -8.42 -10.97
C ARG A 18 5.61 -7.89 -9.53
N LYS A 19 4.59 -7.13 -9.11
CA LYS A 19 4.50 -6.63 -7.74
C LYS A 19 4.29 -7.76 -6.75
N PHE A 20 3.44 -8.72 -7.08
CA PHE A 20 3.24 -9.92 -6.27
C PHE A 20 4.54 -10.70 -6.06
N GLN A 21 5.37 -10.87 -7.09
CA GLN A 21 6.69 -11.52 -6.95
C GLN A 21 7.61 -10.82 -5.95
N GLN A 22 7.54 -9.48 -5.84
CA GLN A 22 8.27 -8.73 -4.81
C GLN A 22 7.72 -8.99 -3.40
N LEU A 23 6.40 -9.16 -3.27
CA LEU A 23 5.75 -9.42 -2.00
C LEU A 23 6.01 -10.84 -1.48
N ARG A 24 6.32 -11.80 -2.36
CA ARG A 24 6.64 -13.18 -1.97
C ARG A 24 7.78 -13.32 -0.97
N GLY A 25 8.71 -12.37 -0.92
CA GLY A 25 9.82 -12.37 0.03
C GLY A 25 9.48 -11.79 1.40
N GLN A 26 8.24 -11.35 1.62
CA GLN A 26 7.85 -10.73 2.88
C GLN A 26 7.58 -11.78 3.97
N PRO A 27 7.91 -11.50 5.24
CA PRO A 27 7.78 -12.47 6.33
C PRO A 27 6.33 -12.82 6.68
N TRP A 28 5.36 -11.96 6.32
CA TRP A 28 3.93 -12.20 6.51
C TRP A 28 3.29 -13.03 5.37
N MET A 29 4.03 -13.29 4.30
CA MET A 29 3.53 -14.01 3.14
C MET A 29 3.58 -15.52 3.38
N PRO A 30 2.52 -16.28 3.04
CA PRO A 30 2.53 -17.73 3.23
C PRO A 30 3.54 -18.40 2.29
N SER A 31 3.95 -19.62 2.65
CA SER A 31 4.80 -20.44 1.79
C SER A 31 3.98 -21.06 0.67
N PRO A 32 4.45 -21.02 -0.59
CA PRO A 32 3.68 -21.58 -1.68
C PRO A 32 3.81 -23.11 -1.75
N VAL A 33 2.84 -23.74 -2.40
CA VAL A 33 2.87 -25.17 -2.73
C VAL A 33 3.74 -25.36 -3.97
N VAL A 34 4.87 -26.04 -3.81
CA VAL A 34 5.82 -26.34 -4.88
C VAL A 34 5.51 -27.73 -5.46
N LEU A 35 5.05 -27.76 -6.70
CA LEU A 35 4.70 -28.99 -7.43
C LEU A 35 5.79 -29.41 -8.44
N GLY A 36 6.86 -28.61 -8.55
CA GLY A 36 8.00 -28.87 -9.43
C GLY A 36 8.90 -27.64 -9.52
N PRO A 37 10.04 -27.72 -10.26
CA PRO A 37 11.07 -26.67 -10.25
C PRO A 37 10.58 -25.26 -10.64
N ARG A 38 9.54 -25.18 -11.50
CA ARG A 38 8.93 -23.92 -11.95
C ARG A 38 7.43 -23.84 -11.65
N LEU A 39 6.86 -24.90 -11.06
CA LEU A 39 5.43 -25.01 -10.87
C LEU A 39 5.07 -24.70 -9.42
N VAL A 40 4.62 -23.48 -9.20
CA VAL A 40 4.25 -22.95 -7.89
C VAL A 40 2.76 -22.67 -7.86
N ARG A 41 2.10 -23.05 -6.76
CA ARG A 41 0.68 -22.83 -6.51
C ARG A 41 0.47 -22.20 -5.14
N TRP A 42 -0.67 -21.54 -5.00
CA TRP A 42 -1.03 -20.84 -3.77
C TRP A 42 -2.38 -21.30 -3.26
N VAL A 43 -2.48 -21.54 -1.96
CA VAL A 43 -3.76 -21.84 -1.33
C VAL A 43 -4.51 -20.52 -1.14
N ARG A 44 -5.70 -20.40 -1.75
CA ARG A 44 -6.50 -19.18 -1.69
C ARG A 44 -6.74 -18.69 -0.26
N GLY A 45 -7.20 -19.58 0.63
CA GLY A 45 -7.57 -19.22 2.01
C GLY A 45 -6.39 -18.68 2.81
N GLU A 46 -5.19 -19.24 2.64
CA GLU A 46 -3.98 -18.74 3.30
C GLU A 46 -3.60 -17.34 2.81
N LEU A 47 -3.74 -17.08 1.51
CA LEU A 47 -3.48 -15.76 0.96
C LEU A 47 -4.49 -14.72 1.45
N GLU A 48 -5.77 -15.07 1.51
CA GLU A 48 -6.81 -14.18 2.03
C GLU A 48 -6.58 -13.87 3.51
N GLN A 49 -6.21 -14.88 4.32
CA GLN A 49 -5.86 -14.67 5.71
C GLN A 49 -4.60 -13.81 5.88
N ALA A 50 -3.58 -14.03 5.06
CA ALA A 50 -2.37 -13.21 5.06
C ALA A 50 -2.67 -11.75 4.63
N ALA A 51 -3.58 -11.55 3.68
CA ALA A 51 -3.99 -10.24 3.21
C ALA A 51 -4.63 -9.39 4.32
N VAL A 52 -5.41 -10.02 5.19
CA VAL A 52 -6.00 -9.36 6.37
C VAL A 52 -4.93 -8.92 7.37
N ASN A 53 -3.84 -9.68 7.48
CA ASN A 53 -2.76 -9.45 8.43
C ASN A 53 -1.57 -8.64 7.86
N ILE A 54 -1.73 -8.04 6.67
CA ILE A 54 -0.68 -7.21 6.08
C ILE A 54 -0.30 -6.08 7.06
N PRO A 55 0.99 -5.91 7.39
CA PRO A 55 1.43 -4.81 8.23
C PRO A 55 1.05 -3.49 7.55
N ARG A 56 0.25 -2.69 8.25
CA ARG A 56 -0.15 -1.37 7.76
C ARG A 56 1.10 -0.50 7.68
N ASN A 57 1.27 0.17 6.54
CA ASN A 57 2.37 1.10 6.37
C ASN A 57 2.22 2.19 7.44
N GLN A 58 3.24 2.40 8.26
CA GLN A 58 3.27 3.55 9.14
C GLN A 58 3.31 4.80 8.25
N PRO A 59 2.55 5.86 8.60
CA PRO A 59 2.57 7.09 7.81
C PRO A 59 4.02 7.57 7.73
N LEU A 60 4.58 7.60 6.52
CA LEU A 60 5.86 8.25 6.31
C LEU A 60 5.69 9.73 6.68
N PRO A 61 6.66 10.32 7.41
CA PRO A 61 6.60 11.74 7.72
C PRO A 61 6.43 12.53 6.42
N GLU A 62 5.48 13.46 6.41
CA GLU A 62 5.21 14.26 5.22
C GLU A 62 6.50 14.94 4.74
N PRO A 63 6.81 14.88 3.43
CA PRO A 63 7.92 15.63 2.86
C PRO A 63 7.85 17.10 3.29
N MET A 64 8.98 17.67 3.70
CA MET A 64 9.04 19.06 4.20
C MET A 64 8.43 20.08 3.24
N GLN A 65 8.46 19.80 1.93
CA GLN A 65 7.86 20.63 0.89
C GLN A 65 6.33 20.75 1.04
N LEU A 66 5.65 19.65 1.38
CA LEU A 66 4.20 19.64 1.60
C LEU A 66 3.83 20.34 2.92
N LEU A 67 4.64 20.16 3.97
CA LEU A 67 4.48 20.90 5.22
C LEU A 67 4.63 22.41 5.02
N ARG A 68 5.64 22.85 4.25
CA ARG A 68 5.85 24.27 3.91
C ARG A 68 4.66 24.83 3.13
N GLY A 69 4.16 24.11 2.13
CA GLY A 69 2.98 24.53 1.36
C GLY A 69 1.71 24.64 2.22
N LYS A 70 1.51 23.74 3.19
CA LYS A 70 0.41 23.86 4.17
C LYS A 70 0.57 25.11 5.04
N VAL A 71 1.78 25.38 5.54
CA VAL A 71 2.06 26.59 6.34
C VAL A 71 1.82 27.86 5.54
N GLU A 72 2.25 27.93 4.27
CA GLU A 72 1.98 29.10 3.42
C GLU A 72 0.49 29.30 3.14
N ARG A 73 -0.25 28.21 2.89
CA ARG A 73 -1.71 28.29 2.69
C ARG A 73 -2.42 28.80 3.94
N LEU A 74 -2.05 28.28 5.12
CA LEU A 74 -2.60 28.73 6.40
C LEU A 74 -2.26 30.19 6.69
N LYS A 75 -1.02 30.62 6.41
CA LYS A 75 -0.61 32.03 6.52
C LYS A 75 -1.44 32.94 5.62
N ARG A 76 -1.71 32.52 4.37
CA ARG A 76 -2.53 33.28 3.41
C ARG A 76 -3.99 33.40 3.86
N VAL A 77 -4.56 32.31 4.38
CA VAL A 77 -5.95 32.30 4.91
C VAL A 77 -6.06 33.15 6.17
N GLY A 78 -5.08 33.05 7.09
CA GLY A 78 -5.04 33.89 8.29
C GLY A 78 -4.84 35.38 7.99
N ALA A 79 -4.04 35.72 6.96
CA ALA A 79 -3.84 37.10 6.53
C ALA A 79 -5.10 37.72 5.87
N ALA A 80 -5.91 36.91 5.16
CA ALA A 80 -7.16 37.36 4.56
C ALA A 80 -8.26 37.66 5.60
N ALA A 81 -8.21 37.03 6.78
CA ALA A 81 -9.15 37.27 7.88
C ALA A 81 -8.81 38.52 8.74
N GLY A 82 -7.66 39.15 8.50
CA GLY A 82 -7.10 40.19 9.37
C GLY A 82 -7.00 41.61 8.77
N GLN A 83 -7.64 41.90 7.65
CA GLN A 83 -7.70 43.28 7.13
C GLN A 83 -8.95 44.00 7.67
N PRO A 84 -8.84 44.86 8.72
CA PRO A 84 -9.90 45.79 9.03
C PRO A 84 -10.01 46.83 7.91
N SER A 85 -11.23 46.99 7.40
CA SER A 85 -11.61 48.01 6.44
C SER A 85 -11.41 49.39 7.08
N VAL A 86 -10.31 50.07 6.74
CA VAL A 86 -10.11 51.47 7.12
C VAL A 86 -10.88 52.31 6.11
N THR A 87 -11.98 52.90 6.58
CA THR A 87 -12.73 53.99 5.94
C THR A 87 -12.01 55.31 6.14
#